data_AF-A0A966I9Z6-F1
#
_entry.id   AF-A0A966I9Z6-F1
#
_cell.length_a   1.000
_cell.length_b   1.000
_cell.length_c   1.000
_cell.angle_alpha   90.00
_cell.angle_beta   90.00
_cell.angle_gamma   90.00
#
_symmetry.space_group_name_H-M   'P 1'
#
loop_
_entity.id
_entity.type
_entity.pdbx_description
1 polymer ?
#
loop_
_entity_poly.entity_id
_entity_poly.type
_entity_poly.pdbx_seq_one_letter_code
_entity_poly.pdbx_strand_id
1 'polypeptide(L)'
;LEIIENELKQYGGLDNRPRIVALNKVDLPDGKAMADMVTKTLQEKGYEVFQISAASRQGIQELLYAMAKLVQSSRAEIKSDQRTRIVIRPTAVNDSGFKVYANGDGTFTVIGKRVERWVRQTNFSNSEAVGYLADRLAQAGVEKELFKAGAVSGSEVRIGSDENAVIFDWEPTIEAGAEMLSRNLQRRGEDARLDNVWKEEKVQDQLTEEEIARQWEYSVSNPNTPELIEELEEGDVKDA
;
A
#
# COMPACT_ATOMS: atom_id res chain seq x y z
N LEU A 1 -46.71 -29.96 41.19
CA LEU A 1 -46.17 -28.79 40.45
C LEU A 1 -45.85 -27.63 41.39
N GLU A 2 -46.81 -27.19 42.23
CA GLU A 2 -46.66 -26.02 43.11
C GLU A 2 -45.45 -26.09 44.07
N ILE A 3 -45.12 -27.28 44.58
CA ILE A 3 -43.92 -27.49 45.41
C ILE A 3 -42.64 -27.21 44.62
N ILE A 4 -42.52 -27.78 43.41
CA ILE A 4 -41.37 -27.58 42.51
C ILE A 4 -41.25 -26.10 42.13
N GLU A 5 -42.38 -25.46 41.87
CA GLU A 5 -42.45 -24.04 41.54
C GLU A 5 -41.97 -23.13 42.68
N ASN A 6 -42.36 -23.44 43.92
CA ASN A 6 -41.90 -22.72 45.10
C ASN A 6 -40.41 -22.95 45.37
N GLU A 7 -39.92 -24.17 45.16
CA GLU A 7 -38.50 -24.48 45.28
C GLU A 7 -37.68 -23.68 44.25
N LEU A 8 -38.08 -23.68 42.98
CA LEU A 8 -37.40 -22.91 41.93
C LEU A 8 -37.34 -21.40 42.23
N LYS A 9 -38.41 -20.83 42.80
CA LYS A 9 -38.43 -19.43 43.24
C LYS A 9 -37.46 -19.15 44.38
N GLN A 10 -37.26 -20.10 45.29
CA GLN A 10 -36.30 -19.95 46.39
C GLN A 10 -34.85 -19.96 45.90
N TYR A 11 -34.54 -20.75 44.86
CA TYR A 11 -33.20 -20.78 44.24
C TYR A 11 -32.92 -19.57 43.33
N GLY A 12 -33.94 -18.96 42.73
CA GLY A 12 -33.87 -17.71 41.97
C GLY A 12 -33.24 -17.81 40.57
N GLY A 13 -33.50 -16.82 39.71
CA GLY A 13 -32.88 -16.72 38.38
C GLY A 13 -33.50 -17.62 37.29
N LEU A 14 -34.57 -18.34 37.63
CA LEU A 14 -35.31 -19.23 36.74
C LEU A 14 -36.79 -18.84 36.58
N ASP A 15 -37.20 -17.75 37.21
CA ASP A 15 -38.61 -17.33 37.35
C ASP A 15 -39.20 -16.87 36.01
N ASN A 16 -38.40 -16.18 35.20
CA ASN A 16 -38.80 -15.61 33.91
C ASN A 16 -38.53 -16.54 32.72
N ARG A 17 -38.15 -17.80 32.96
CA ARG A 17 -37.84 -18.73 31.88
C ARG A 17 -39.10 -19.45 31.40
N PRO A 18 -39.27 -19.68 30.09
CA PRO A 18 -40.40 -20.44 29.57
C PRO A 18 -40.37 -21.88 30.11
N ARG A 19 -41.56 -22.44 30.38
CA ARG A 19 -41.72 -23.77 31.01
C ARG A 19 -42.55 -24.70 30.13
N ILE A 20 -42.12 -25.95 30.07
CA ILE A 20 -42.86 -27.08 29.51
C ILE A 20 -42.98 -28.14 30.61
N VAL A 21 -44.12 -28.82 30.68
CA VAL A 21 -44.36 -29.91 31.61
C VAL A 21 -44.37 -31.24 30.86
N ALA A 22 -43.49 -32.16 31.25
CA ALA A 22 -43.49 -33.53 30.73
C ALA A 22 -43.99 -34.50 31.81
N LEU A 23 -45.13 -35.15 31.55
CA LEU A 23 -45.69 -36.19 32.39
C LEU A 23 -45.09 -37.53 32.00
N ASN A 24 -44.13 -38.01 32.78
CA ASN A 24 -43.38 -39.24 32.50
C ASN A 24 -44.08 -40.50 33.05
N LYS A 25 -43.73 -41.67 32.49
CA LYS A 25 -44.20 -43.03 32.85
C LYS A 25 -45.62 -43.39 32.40
N VAL A 26 -46.03 -42.91 31.23
CA VAL A 26 -47.36 -43.28 30.66
C VAL A 26 -47.43 -44.69 30.08
N ASP A 27 -46.33 -45.45 30.12
CA ASP A 27 -46.30 -46.88 29.79
C ASP A 27 -47.07 -47.74 30.81
N LEU A 28 -47.22 -47.27 32.04
CA LEU A 28 -48.01 -47.94 33.06
C LEU A 28 -49.47 -47.44 33.01
N PRO A 29 -50.47 -48.33 33.16
CA PRO A 29 -51.88 -47.94 33.12
C PRO A 29 -52.22 -46.88 34.18
N ASP A 30 -51.66 -46.99 35.38
CA ASP A 30 -51.82 -45.99 36.45
C ASP A 30 -51.21 -44.64 36.07
N GLY A 31 -50.03 -44.66 35.45
CA GLY A 31 -49.33 -43.47 34.99
C GLY A 31 -50.11 -42.75 33.88
N LYS A 32 -50.68 -43.50 32.94
CA LYS A 32 -51.53 -42.97 31.87
C LYS A 32 -52.82 -42.37 32.41
N ALA A 33 -53.53 -43.09 33.28
CA ALA A 33 -54.76 -42.58 33.89
C ALA A 33 -54.51 -41.29 34.69
N MET A 34 -53.41 -41.23 35.44
CA MET A 34 -53.02 -40.02 36.15
C MET A 34 -52.68 -38.90 35.18
N ALA A 35 -51.89 -39.17 34.15
CA ALA A 35 -51.52 -38.17 33.16
C ALA A 35 -52.75 -37.57 32.47
N ASP A 36 -53.72 -38.39 32.06
CA ASP A 36 -54.96 -37.93 31.43
C ASP A 36 -55.79 -37.03 32.37
N MET A 37 -55.86 -37.35 33.66
CA MET A 37 -56.56 -36.53 34.65
C MET A 37 -55.94 -35.15 34.86
N VAL A 38 -54.59 -35.05 34.97
CA VAL A 38 -53.93 -33.76 35.23
C VAL A 38 -53.59 -32.96 33.98
N THR A 39 -53.60 -33.57 32.78
CA THR A 39 -53.24 -32.88 31.53
C THR A 39 -54.09 -31.63 31.32
N LYS A 40 -55.42 -31.75 31.44
CA LYS A 40 -56.33 -30.62 31.21
C LYS A 40 -56.11 -29.49 32.22
N THR A 41 -55.99 -29.82 33.50
CA THR A 41 -55.75 -28.85 34.58
C THR A 41 -54.44 -28.07 34.39
N LEU A 42 -53.40 -28.74 33.90
CA LEU A 42 -52.11 -28.09 33.64
C LEU A 42 -52.14 -27.20 32.39
N GLN A 43 -52.89 -27.60 31.36
CA GLN A 43 -53.12 -26.77 30.18
C GLN A 43 -53.96 -25.53 30.49
N GLU A 44 -54.98 -25.65 31.36
CA GLU A 44 -55.76 -24.51 31.85
C GLU A 44 -54.91 -23.51 32.65
N LYS A 45 -53.84 -23.98 33.29
CA LYS A 45 -52.83 -23.14 33.95
C LYS A 45 -51.85 -22.48 32.97
N GLY A 46 -51.96 -22.75 31.67
CA GLY A 46 -51.14 -22.14 30.61
C GLY A 46 -49.84 -22.88 30.29
N TYR A 47 -49.65 -24.11 30.77
CA TYR A 47 -48.46 -24.90 30.45
C TYR A 47 -48.66 -25.76 29.20
N GLU A 48 -47.62 -25.87 28.38
CA GLU A 48 -47.55 -26.93 27.37
C GLU A 48 -47.23 -28.26 28.06
N VAL A 49 -48.12 -29.25 27.91
CA VAL A 49 -48.04 -30.54 28.60
C VAL A 49 -47.84 -31.66 27.60
N PHE A 50 -46.81 -32.48 27.82
CA PHE A 50 -46.50 -33.64 27.00
C PHE A 50 -46.53 -34.92 27.84
N GLN A 51 -47.25 -35.92 27.37
CA GLN A 51 -47.23 -37.26 27.97
C GLN A 51 -46.11 -38.06 27.35
N ILE A 52 -45.17 -38.54 28.17
CA ILE A 52 -43.97 -39.24 27.69
C ILE A 52 -43.74 -40.55 28.44
N SER A 53 -43.05 -41.47 27.78
CA SER A 53 -42.49 -42.65 28.41
C SER A 53 -41.07 -42.85 27.92
N ALA A 54 -40.11 -42.75 28.85
CA ALA A 54 -38.71 -43.00 28.55
C ALA A 54 -38.45 -44.47 28.14
N ALA A 55 -39.23 -45.42 28.67
CA ALA A 55 -39.06 -46.84 28.41
C ALA A 55 -39.54 -47.23 27.00
N SER A 56 -40.73 -46.76 26.60
CA SER A 56 -41.31 -47.05 25.28
C SER A 56 -40.90 -46.04 24.20
N ARG A 57 -40.21 -44.95 24.59
CA ARG A 57 -39.88 -43.78 23.77
C ARG A 57 -41.09 -43.01 23.24
N GLN A 58 -42.28 -43.27 23.77
CA GLN A 58 -43.50 -42.56 23.40
C GLN A 58 -43.43 -41.09 23.84
N GLY A 59 -43.88 -40.18 22.97
CA GLY A 59 -44.01 -38.74 23.28
C GLY A 59 -42.70 -37.94 23.31
N ILE A 60 -41.55 -38.61 23.12
CA ILE A 60 -40.24 -37.97 23.20
C ILE A 60 -39.99 -37.04 22.01
N GLN A 61 -40.43 -37.42 20.81
CA GLN A 61 -40.20 -36.60 19.61
C GLN A 61 -40.96 -35.28 19.68
N GLU A 62 -42.21 -35.33 20.12
CA GLU A 62 -43.09 -34.18 20.32
C GLU A 62 -42.51 -33.21 21.36
N LEU A 63 -42.04 -33.74 22.48
CA LEU A 63 -41.37 -32.95 23.51
C LEU A 63 -40.10 -32.29 22.96
N LEU A 64 -39.29 -33.02 22.18
CA LEU A 64 -38.04 -32.51 21.62
C LEU A 64 -38.30 -31.37 20.63
N TYR A 65 -39.30 -31.49 19.76
CA TYR A 65 -39.70 -30.42 18.84
C TYR A 65 -40.21 -29.19 19.57
N ALA A 66 -41.00 -29.36 20.64
CA ALA A 66 -41.47 -28.24 21.45
C ALA A 66 -40.30 -27.50 22.13
N MET A 67 -39.36 -28.25 22.73
CA MET A 67 -38.14 -27.68 23.31
C MET A 67 -37.29 -26.95 22.25
N ALA A 68 -37.12 -27.53 21.07
CA ALA A 68 -36.37 -26.91 19.98
C ALA A 68 -36.99 -25.57 19.56
N LYS A 69 -38.32 -25.51 19.45
CA LYS A 69 -39.06 -24.29 19.12
C LYS A 69 -38.87 -23.20 20.18
N LEU A 70 -38.93 -23.54 21.47
CA LEU A 70 -38.66 -22.58 22.55
C LEU A 70 -37.22 -22.06 22.54
N VAL A 71 -36.24 -22.94 22.31
CA VAL A 71 -34.83 -22.52 22.24
C VAL A 71 -34.59 -21.62 21.04
N GLN A 72 -35.20 -21.93 19.89
CA GLN A 72 -35.04 -21.14 18.67
C GLN A 72 -35.65 -19.75 18.80
N SER A 73 -36.86 -19.65 19.34
CA SER A 73 -37.53 -18.36 19.61
C SER A 73 -36.72 -17.50 20.60
N SER A 74 -36.32 -18.08 21.74
CA SER A 74 -35.50 -17.36 22.73
C SER A 74 -34.15 -16.89 22.15
N ARG A 75 -33.49 -17.70 21.31
CA ARG A 75 -32.24 -17.29 20.64
C ARG A 75 -32.46 -16.19 19.60
N ALA A 76 -33.60 -16.17 18.92
CA ALA A 76 -33.92 -15.15 17.93
C ALA A 76 -34.14 -13.78 18.61
N GLU A 77 -34.84 -13.76 19.75
CA GLU A 77 -35.02 -12.55 20.56
C GLU A 77 -33.68 -11.97 21.03
N ILE A 78 -32.79 -12.80 21.58
CA ILE A 78 -31.46 -12.35 22.05
C ILE A 78 -30.61 -11.81 20.89
N LYS A 79 -30.65 -12.43 19.71
CA LYS A 79 -29.89 -11.97 18.54
C LYS A 79 -30.37 -10.61 18.03
N SER A 80 -31.66 -10.30 18.15
CA SER A 80 -32.20 -9.01 17.72
C SER A 80 -31.71 -7.83 18.57
N ASP A 81 -31.36 -8.08 19.84
CA ASP A 81 -30.89 -7.05 20.79
C ASP A 81 -29.39 -6.76 20.67
N GLN A 82 -28.62 -7.64 20.00
CA GLN A 82 -27.21 -7.37 19.72
C GLN A 82 -27.09 -6.38 18.54
N ARG A 83 -27.17 -5.07 18.84
CA ARG A 83 -26.69 -4.03 17.91
C ARG A 83 -25.31 -4.43 17.42
N THR A 84 -25.20 -4.71 16.12
CA THR A 84 -23.95 -5.13 15.49
C THR A 84 -22.86 -4.11 15.82
N ARG A 85 -21.87 -4.53 16.60
CA ARG A 85 -20.65 -3.75 16.83
C ARG A 85 -20.05 -3.51 15.46
N ILE A 86 -20.05 -2.26 14.98
CA ILE A 86 -19.43 -1.90 13.72
C ILE A 86 -17.93 -2.16 13.90
N VAL A 87 -17.45 -3.29 13.36
CA VAL A 87 -16.03 -3.62 13.35
C VAL A 87 -15.41 -2.86 12.19
N ILE A 88 -14.84 -1.69 12.48
CA ILE A 88 -13.99 -0.96 11.53
C ILE A 88 -12.70 -1.79 11.38
N ARG A 89 -12.57 -2.49 10.25
CA ARG A 89 -11.31 -3.14 9.88
C ARG A 89 -10.44 -2.11 9.17
N PRO A 90 -9.23 -1.78 9.66
CA PRO A 90 -8.33 -0.93 8.90
C PRO A 90 -7.91 -1.67 7.63
N THR A 91 -8.27 -1.12 6.47
CA THR A 91 -7.74 -1.55 5.18
C THR A 91 -6.25 -1.27 5.17
N ALA A 92 -5.42 -2.24 4.76
CA ALA A 92 -3.98 -2.01 4.62
C ALA A 92 -3.79 -1.01 3.47
N VAL A 93 -3.70 0.27 3.82
CA VAL A 93 -3.39 1.30 2.85
C VAL A 93 -1.89 1.21 2.63
N ASN A 94 -1.46 0.65 1.50
CA ASN A 94 -0.19 0.99 0.88
C ASN A 94 -0.28 2.44 0.37
N ASP A 95 -0.61 3.37 1.25
CA ASP A 95 -0.39 4.78 1.04
C ASP A 95 0.99 5.04 1.63
N SER A 96 1.98 5.24 0.77
CA SER A 96 3.24 5.88 1.16
C SER A 96 2.94 7.17 1.96
N GLY A 97 1.76 7.77 1.74
CA GLY A 97 1.21 8.84 2.55
C GLY A 97 1.80 10.20 2.18
N PHE A 98 2.44 10.28 1.01
CA PHE A 98 3.00 11.47 0.41
C PHE A 98 2.96 11.43 -1.13
N LYS A 99 2.97 12.61 -1.75
CA LYS A 99 3.07 12.85 -3.20
C LYS A 99 4.12 13.93 -3.45
N VAL A 100 4.88 13.79 -4.53
CA VAL A 100 5.89 14.75 -4.96
C VAL A 100 5.41 15.43 -6.25
N TYR A 101 5.49 16.75 -6.30
CA TYR A 101 5.15 17.58 -7.44
C TYR A 101 6.39 18.36 -7.87
N ALA A 102 6.70 18.37 -9.16
CA ALA A 102 7.69 19.28 -9.73
C ALA A 102 6.98 20.57 -10.15
N ASN A 103 7.41 21.71 -9.59
CA ASN A 103 6.88 23.01 -9.96
C ASN A 103 7.60 23.55 -11.20
N GLY A 104 6.93 24.39 -11.98
CA GLY A 104 7.48 24.99 -13.20
C GLY A 104 8.73 25.86 -12.99
N ASP A 105 8.99 26.28 -11.74
CA ASP A 105 10.10 27.16 -11.37
C ASP A 105 11.38 26.38 -10.98
N GLY A 106 11.41 25.06 -11.16
CA GLY A 106 12.55 24.20 -10.79
C GLY A 106 12.60 23.80 -9.31
N THR A 107 11.52 24.08 -8.56
CA THR A 107 11.36 23.67 -7.16
C THR A 107 10.48 22.42 -7.06
N PHE A 108 10.63 21.64 -5.99
CA PHE A 108 9.82 20.44 -5.77
C PHE A 108 8.97 20.59 -4.53
N THR A 109 7.71 20.14 -4.57
CA THR A 109 6.79 20.18 -3.43
C THR A 109 6.37 18.77 -3.02
N VAL A 110 6.61 18.42 -1.77
CA VAL A 110 6.21 17.14 -1.17
C VAL A 110 5.03 17.38 -0.23
N ILE A 111 3.89 16.77 -0.55
CA ILE A 111 2.66 16.89 0.23
C ILE A 111 2.35 15.53 0.85
N GLY A 112 2.16 15.49 2.18
CA GLY A 112 1.82 14.24 2.86
C GLY A 112 1.68 14.39 4.36
N LYS A 113 0.56 13.92 4.93
CA LYS A 113 0.26 14.09 6.37
C LYS A 113 1.34 13.50 7.29
N ARG A 114 2.04 12.45 6.85
CA ARG A 114 3.11 11.81 7.63
C ARG A 114 4.39 12.64 7.60
N VAL A 115 4.78 13.09 6.41
CA VAL A 115 5.99 13.87 6.16
C VAL A 115 5.86 15.25 6.80
N GLU A 116 4.72 15.93 6.62
CA GLU A 116 4.39 17.20 7.27
C GLU A 116 4.45 17.10 8.79
N ARG A 117 3.97 16.00 9.38
CA ARG A 117 4.02 15.78 10.83
C ARG A 117 5.45 15.66 11.32
N TRP A 118 6.34 14.99 10.60
CA TRP A 118 7.74 14.85 11.00
C TRP A 118 8.45 16.20 10.97
N VAL A 119 8.30 16.94 9.87
CA VAL A 119 8.86 18.30 9.74
C VAL A 119 8.38 19.20 10.87
N ARG A 120 7.10 19.14 11.26
CA ARG A 120 6.56 19.93 12.39
C ARG A 120 7.06 19.49 13.76
N GLN A 121 7.42 18.22 13.92
CA GLN A 121 7.89 17.67 15.20
C GLN A 121 9.40 17.82 15.39
N THR A 122 10.14 18.02 14.30
CA THR A 122 11.59 18.20 14.34
C THR A 122 11.96 19.59 14.82
N ASN A 123 12.92 19.66 15.75
CA ASN A 123 13.53 20.92 16.13
C ASN A 123 14.73 21.22 15.23
N PHE A 124 14.61 22.22 14.36
CA PHE A 124 15.65 22.62 13.41
C PHE A 124 16.87 23.29 14.04
N SER A 125 16.81 23.67 15.33
CA SER A 125 17.98 24.21 16.03
C SER A 125 19.02 23.15 16.40
N ASN A 126 18.69 21.86 16.25
CA ASN A 126 19.57 20.74 16.55
C ASN A 126 19.97 20.01 15.27
N SER A 127 21.26 20.02 14.93
CA SER A 127 21.81 19.36 13.75
C SER A 127 21.56 17.84 13.73
N GLU A 128 21.56 17.18 14.88
CA GLU A 128 21.25 15.75 14.99
C GLU A 128 19.79 15.45 14.62
N ALA A 129 18.86 16.33 15.01
CA ALA A 129 17.44 16.17 14.69
C ALA A 129 17.15 16.41 13.19
N VAL A 130 17.93 17.28 12.54
CA VAL A 130 17.89 17.49 11.08
C VAL A 130 18.40 16.25 10.35
N GLY A 131 19.53 15.67 10.79
CA GLY A 131 20.05 14.42 10.23
C GLY A 131 19.06 13.26 10.37
N TYR A 132 18.46 13.09 11.55
CA TYR A 132 17.42 12.07 11.77
C TYR A 132 16.18 12.26 10.88
N LEU A 133 15.79 13.50 10.60
CA LEU A 133 14.71 13.78 9.66
C LEU A 133 15.09 13.36 8.24
N ALA A 134 16.30 13.66 7.78
CA ALA A 134 16.80 13.26 6.46
C ALA A 134 16.77 11.73 6.30
N ASP A 135 17.31 10.98 7.27
CA ASP A 135 17.28 9.51 7.27
C ASP A 135 15.85 8.96 7.21
N ARG A 136 14.93 9.59 7.95
CA ARG A 136 13.52 9.19 8.00
C ARG A 136 12.79 9.45 6.68
N LEU A 137 13.13 10.54 5.99
CA LEU A 137 12.61 10.87 4.65
C LEU A 137 13.16 9.91 3.59
N ALA A 138 14.44 9.55 3.68
CA ALA A 138 15.07 8.54 2.83
C ALA A 138 14.41 7.17 3.01
N GLN A 139 14.21 6.73 4.25
CA GLN A 139 13.55 5.46 4.57
C GLN A 139 12.08 5.42 4.12
N ALA A 140 11.39 6.58 4.13
CA ALA A 140 10.04 6.70 3.60
C ALA A 140 9.98 6.68 2.06
N GLY A 141 11.12 6.84 1.37
CA GLY A 141 11.21 6.82 -0.09
C GLY A 141 11.00 8.17 -0.77
N VAL A 142 11.05 9.28 -0.02
CA VAL A 142 10.87 10.63 -0.56
C VAL A 142 12.00 10.99 -1.53
N GLU A 143 13.24 10.62 -1.21
CA GLU A 143 14.40 10.85 -2.10
C GLU A 143 14.27 10.14 -3.45
N LYS A 144 13.75 8.90 -3.44
CA LYS A 144 13.55 8.11 -4.67
C LYS A 144 12.51 8.76 -5.58
N GLU A 145 11.45 9.33 -5.01
CA GLU A 145 10.42 10.06 -5.76
C GLU A 145 10.92 11.42 -6.25
N LEU A 146 11.72 12.16 -5.46
CA LEU A 146 12.37 13.40 -5.90
C LEU A 146 13.36 13.15 -7.05
N PHE A 147 14.14 12.07 -6.96
CA PHE A 147 15.06 11.67 -8.01
C PHE A 147 14.32 11.27 -9.30
N LYS A 148 13.19 10.55 -9.20
CA LYS A 148 12.33 10.26 -10.35
C LYS A 148 11.72 11.53 -10.95
N ALA A 149 11.39 12.51 -10.12
CA ALA A 149 10.87 13.80 -10.55
C ALA A 149 11.95 14.70 -11.22
N GLY A 150 13.23 14.31 -11.15
CA GLY A 150 14.33 15.02 -11.81
C GLY A 150 15.03 16.04 -10.92
N ALA A 151 14.92 15.93 -9.59
CA ALA A 151 15.70 16.75 -8.68
C ALA A 151 17.21 16.50 -8.86
N VAL A 152 17.99 17.57 -8.83
CA VAL A 152 19.46 17.56 -8.85
C VAL A 152 19.97 17.97 -7.47
N SER A 153 21.18 17.57 -7.10
CA SER A 153 21.82 18.05 -5.86
C SER A 153 21.76 19.59 -5.79
N GLY A 154 21.31 20.12 -4.66
CA GLY A 154 21.08 21.55 -4.44
C GLY A 154 19.73 22.07 -4.95
N SER A 155 18.81 21.20 -5.38
CA SER A 155 17.45 21.62 -5.75
C SER A 155 16.65 22.00 -4.50
N GLU A 156 15.87 23.07 -4.61
CA GLU A 156 14.99 23.53 -3.53
C GLU A 156 13.78 22.60 -3.40
N VAL A 157 13.62 21.99 -2.22
CA VAL A 157 12.49 21.12 -1.88
C VAL A 157 11.66 21.76 -0.77
N ARG A 158 10.35 21.84 -1.00
CA ARG A 158 9.35 22.37 -0.09
C ARG A 158 8.51 21.23 0.45
N ILE A 159 8.50 21.04 1.77
CA ILE A 159 7.64 20.04 2.41
C ILE A 159 6.48 20.74 3.12
N GLY A 160 5.26 20.41 2.68
CA GLY A 160 4.00 20.91 3.25
C GLY A 160 3.15 21.72 2.28
N SER A 161 1.88 21.89 2.64
CA SER A 161 0.91 22.72 1.91
C SER A 161 0.82 24.11 2.55
N ASP A 162 1.33 25.13 1.84
CA ASP A 162 1.26 26.59 2.09
C ASP A 162 1.51 27.15 3.51
N GLU A 163 1.95 28.42 3.56
CA GLU A 163 2.36 29.28 4.71
C GLU A 163 3.36 28.71 5.75
N ASN A 164 3.37 27.42 6.01
CA ASN A 164 4.25 26.71 6.95
C ASN A 164 5.11 25.65 6.25
N ALA A 165 5.32 25.77 4.94
CA ALA A 165 6.17 24.87 4.19
C ALA A 165 7.64 25.10 4.60
N VAL A 166 8.33 24.03 4.98
CA VAL A 166 9.76 24.10 5.26
C VAL A 166 10.51 23.88 3.96
N ILE A 167 11.40 24.81 3.67
CA ILE A 167 12.24 24.83 2.47
C ILE A 167 13.63 24.35 2.87
N PHE A 168 14.19 23.42 2.11
CA PHE A 168 15.59 23.02 2.24
C PHE A 168 16.19 22.70 0.88
N ASP A 169 17.51 22.79 0.82
CA ASP A 169 18.29 22.37 -0.32
C ASP A 169 18.52 20.87 -0.23
N TRP A 170 18.13 20.14 -1.28
CA TRP A 170 18.20 18.69 -1.28
C TRP A 170 19.60 18.21 -1.65
N GLU A 171 20.20 17.44 -0.75
CA GLU A 171 21.44 16.69 -1.00
C GLU A 171 21.11 15.19 -1.01
N PRO A 172 21.40 14.46 -2.10
CA PRO A 172 21.11 13.04 -2.17
C PRO A 172 22.02 12.25 -1.23
N THR A 173 21.42 11.38 -0.42
CA THR A 173 22.16 10.39 0.36
C THR A 173 22.92 9.44 -0.58
N ILE A 174 24.05 8.84 -0.15
CA ILE A 174 24.92 8.00 -0.99
C ILE A 174 24.14 6.90 -1.76
N GLU A 175 23.06 6.36 -1.19
CA GLU A 175 22.18 5.38 -1.87
C GLU A 175 21.45 5.98 -3.08
N ALA A 176 20.85 7.17 -2.95
CA ALA A 176 20.21 7.89 -4.06
C ALA A 176 21.24 8.48 -5.04
N GLY A 177 22.40 8.90 -4.54
CA GLY A 177 23.55 9.34 -5.34
C GLY A 177 24.14 8.22 -6.18
N ALA A 178 24.14 6.97 -5.68
CA ALA A 178 24.56 5.80 -6.45
C ALA A 178 23.58 5.48 -7.59
N GLU A 179 22.27 5.73 -7.44
CA GLU A 179 21.29 5.65 -8.53
C GLU A 179 21.49 6.77 -9.57
N MET A 180 21.84 7.99 -9.14
CA MET A 180 22.22 9.09 -10.03
C MET A 180 23.49 8.77 -10.82
N LEU A 181 24.52 8.28 -10.12
CA LEU A 181 25.77 7.82 -10.71
C LEU A 181 25.53 6.61 -11.61
N SER A 182 24.69 5.64 -11.25
CA SER A 182 24.38 4.49 -12.12
C SER A 182 23.59 4.85 -13.37
N ARG A 183 22.88 5.98 -13.41
CA ARG A 183 22.25 6.49 -14.63
C ARG A 183 23.27 7.15 -15.58
N ASN A 184 24.34 7.69 -15.00
CA ASN A 184 25.44 8.35 -15.71
C ASN A 184 26.68 7.46 -15.92
N LEU A 185 26.79 6.33 -15.23
CA LEU A 185 27.79 5.31 -15.45
C LEU A 185 27.28 4.39 -16.55
N GLN A 186 28.07 4.36 -17.61
CA GLN A 186 27.86 3.62 -18.84
C GLN A 186 27.52 2.13 -18.58
N ARG A 187 26.82 1.52 -19.54
CA ARG A 187 26.25 0.16 -19.37
C ARG A 187 27.38 -0.85 -19.16
N ARG A 188 27.10 -1.99 -18.50
CA ARG A 188 28.10 -3.06 -18.32
C ARG A 188 28.70 -3.43 -19.69
N GLY A 189 30.00 -3.18 -19.87
CA GLY A 189 30.72 -3.34 -21.14
C GLY A 189 31.31 -2.05 -21.71
N GLU A 190 30.92 -0.88 -21.19
CA GLU A 190 31.52 0.41 -21.50
C GLU A 190 32.44 0.83 -20.35
N ASP A 191 33.72 1.08 -20.66
CA ASP A 191 34.71 1.58 -19.70
C ASP A 191 34.83 3.10 -19.83
N ALA A 192 34.46 3.84 -18.79
CA ALA A 192 34.53 5.29 -18.75
C ALA A 192 35.96 5.86 -18.94
N ARG A 193 37.00 5.02 -18.80
CA ARG A 193 38.37 5.41 -19.14
C ARG A 193 38.62 5.46 -20.65
N LEU A 194 37.86 4.72 -21.46
CA LEU A 194 38.06 4.63 -22.91
C LEU A 194 37.42 5.79 -23.70
N ASP A 195 36.42 6.48 -23.12
CA ASP A 195 35.74 7.61 -23.77
C ASP A 195 36.68 8.81 -24.04
N ASN A 196 37.80 8.90 -23.33
CA ASN A 196 38.80 9.97 -23.51
C ASN A 196 40.09 9.50 -24.22
N VAL A 197 40.22 8.22 -24.59
CA VAL A 197 41.45 7.71 -25.23
C VAL A 197 41.40 7.82 -26.76
N TRP A 198 40.20 7.79 -27.34
CA TRP A 198 39.98 7.93 -28.79
C TRP A 198 39.02 9.06 -29.14
N LYS A 199 39.03 10.12 -28.35
CA LYS A 199 38.67 11.41 -28.93
C LYS A 199 39.85 11.79 -29.82
N GLU A 200 39.84 11.31 -31.06
CA GLU A 200 40.47 12.09 -32.11
C GLU A 200 39.90 13.49 -31.91
N GLU A 201 40.75 14.43 -31.50
CA GLU A 201 40.51 15.81 -31.88
C GLU A 201 40.32 15.73 -33.39
N LYS A 202 39.06 15.65 -33.83
CA LYS A 202 38.69 16.23 -35.11
C LYS A 202 38.99 17.70 -34.91
N VAL A 203 40.26 18.04 -35.12
CA VAL A 203 40.66 19.32 -35.67
C VAL A 203 39.81 19.39 -36.92
N GLN A 204 38.67 20.05 -36.80
CA GLN A 204 37.95 20.52 -37.94
C GLN A 204 38.92 21.53 -38.54
N ASP A 205 39.72 21.07 -39.48
CA ASP A 205 40.59 21.89 -40.30
C ASP A 205 39.67 22.68 -41.23
N GLN A 206 38.96 23.65 -40.64
CA GLN A 206 38.22 24.63 -41.39
C GLN A 206 39.26 25.63 -41.86
N LEU A 207 39.63 25.49 -43.14
CA LEU A 207 40.41 26.49 -43.85
C LEU A 207 39.85 27.88 -43.52
N THR A 208 40.73 28.79 -43.17
CA THR A 208 40.33 30.17 -42.89
C THR A 208 39.72 30.81 -44.14
N GLU A 209 38.84 31.80 -44.00
CA GLU A 209 38.23 32.50 -45.15
C GLU A 209 39.30 33.04 -46.13
N GLU A 210 40.49 33.38 -45.62
CA GLU A 210 41.66 33.80 -46.42
C GLU A 210 42.30 32.66 -47.22
N GLU A 211 42.27 31.42 -46.73
CA GLU A 211 42.73 30.23 -47.46
C GLU A 211 41.68 29.72 -48.45
N ILE A 212 40.40 29.82 -48.09
CA ILE A 212 39.27 29.55 -48.99
C ILE A 212 39.31 30.53 -50.17
N ALA A 213 39.61 31.81 -49.95
CA ALA A 213 39.74 32.81 -51.01
C ALA A 213 40.92 32.52 -51.96
N ARG A 214 42.06 32.05 -51.44
CA ARG A 214 43.24 31.68 -52.25
C ARG A 214 42.99 30.49 -53.18
N GLN A 215 42.11 29.57 -52.79
CA GLN A 215 41.73 28.42 -53.63
C GLN A 215 41.02 28.84 -54.93
N TRP A 216 40.39 30.03 -54.94
CA TRP A 216 39.73 30.62 -56.11
C TRP A 216 40.60 31.65 -56.84
N GLU A 217 41.78 31.95 -56.31
CA GLU A 217 42.81 32.77 -56.94
C GLU A 217 43.85 31.91 -57.67
N TYR A 218 43.39 30.90 -58.41
CA TYR A 218 44.17 30.38 -59.53
C TYR A 218 43.36 30.58 -60.80
N SER A 219 43.72 31.69 -61.47
CA SER A 219 43.48 31.95 -62.88
C SER A 219 43.93 30.73 -63.69
N VAL A 220 43.03 29.80 -64.01
CA VAL A 220 43.34 28.70 -64.95
C VAL A 220 42.29 28.68 -66.05
N SER A 221 42.79 28.87 -67.26
CA SER A 221 42.04 29.23 -68.46
C SER A 221 41.24 28.12 -69.13
N ASN A 222 41.26 26.87 -68.63
CA ASN A 222 40.32 25.84 -69.10
C ASN A 222 40.24 24.60 -68.16
N PRO A 223 39.08 24.27 -67.56
CA PRO A 223 38.96 23.19 -66.58
C PRO A 223 38.66 21.79 -67.15
N ASN A 224 38.66 21.59 -68.47
CA ASN A 224 38.11 20.35 -69.06
C ASN A 224 39.09 19.53 -69.92
N THR A 225 40.41 19.75 -69.81
CA THR A 225 41.40 18.93 -70.53
C THR A 225 42.73 18.92 -69.78
N PRO A 226 43.03 17.87 -68.99
CA PRO A 226 44.34 17.71 -68.38
C PRO A 226 45.23 16.89 -69.33
N GLU A 227 45.91 17.55 -70.27
CA GLU A 227 47.08 16.96 -70.92
C GLU A 227 48.35 17.56 -70.32
N LEU A 228 49.29 16.69 -69.97
CA LEU A 228 50.60 17.05 -69.46
C LEU A 228 51.47 17.53 -70.63
N ILE A 229 51.78 18.82 -70.66
CA ILE A 229 52.85 19.35 -71.51
C ILE A 229 54.16 18.96 -70.83
N GLU A 230 54.88 18.00 -71.40
CA GLU A 230 56.28 17.76 -71.08
C GLU A 230 57.10 18.96 -71.59
N GLU A 231 57.61 19.78 -70.68
CA GLU A 231 58.79 20.60 -70.95
C GLU A 231 59.97 20.05 -70.14
N LEU A 232 60.91 19.52 -70.91
CA LEU A 232 62.27 19.16 -70.56
C LEU A 232 63.05 20.39 -70.10
N GLU A 233 63.94 20.21 -69.12
CA GLU A 233 65.35 20.66 -69.06
C GLU A 233 65.80 20.67 -67.58
N GLU A 234 66.61 19.71 -67.15
CA GLU A 234 68.07 19.59 -67.28
C GLU A 234 68.85 20.29 -66.14
N GLY A 235 69.71 19.49 -65.51
CA GLY A 235 70.89 19.91 -64.75
C GLY A 235 70.66 20.15 -63.25
N ASP A 236 71.51 19.72 -62.33
CA ASP A 236 72.75 18.95 -62.40
C ASP A 236 73.09 18.66 -60.92
N VAL A 237 73.36 17.39 -60.53
CA VAL A 237 74.71 16.91 -60.18
C VAL A 237 75.17 17.34 -58.76
N LYS A 238 75.07 16.41 -57.79
CA LYS A 238 76.20 15.67 -57.15
C LYS A 238 76.78 16.42 -55.92
N ASP A 239 77.41 15.82 -54.92
CA ASP A 239 78.08 14.53 -54.68
C ASP A 239 78.10 14.35 -53.13
N ALA A 240 77.85 13.15 -52.60
CA ALA A 240 78.82 12.11 -52.19
C ALA A 240 79.34 12.28 -50.74
#